data_AF-A0A948D4B5-F1
#
_entry.id   AF-A0A948D4B5-F1
#
_cell.length_a   1.000
_cell.length_b   1.000
_cell.length_c   1.000
_cell.angle_alpha   90.00
_cell.angle_beta   90.00
_cell.angle_gamma   90.00
#
_symmetry.space_group_name_H-M   'P 1'
#
loop_
_entity.id
_entity.type
_entity.pdbx_description
1 polymer ?
#
loop_
_entity_poly.entity_id
_entity_poly.type
_entity_poly.pdbx_seq_one_letter_code
_entity_poly.pdbx_strand_id
1 'polypeptide(L)'
;MRILAKLKRKMNPEDREELENRRVPLLFHTELVDIIGLETEYPEVLKQIDFIEEFRESEKGIILFNETLLKVGIQYLHEVGLFGAGIYISVLDSGVFLQDKTLVINSMRQSCKDLGYRRNEQGYGLLNIHNLLEVLEE
;
A
#
# COMPACT_ATOMS: atom_id res chain seq x y z
N MET A 1 10.22 -17.43 12.95
CA MET A 1 10.32 -17.30 11.47
C MET A 1 9.07 -16.59 10.97
N ARG A 2 9.20 -15.72 9.95
CA ARG A 2 8.03 -15.07 9.32
C ARG A 2 7.58 -15.89 8.13
N ILE A 3 6.31 -16.24 8.09
CA ILE A 3 5.70 -17.11 7.10
C ILE A 3 4.65 -16.33 6.32
N LEU A 4 4.61 -16.55 5.00
CA LEU A 4 3.49 -16.19 4.16
C LEU A 4 2.66 -17.46 3.93
N ALA A 5 1.38 -17.43 4.29
CA ALA A 5 0.47 -18.57 4.12
C ALA A 5 -0.69 -18.18 3.19
N LYS A 6 -0.94 -19.01 2.18
CA LYS A 6 -2.14 -18.93 1.34
C LYS A 6 -3.24 -19.78 1.98
N LEU A 7 -4.44 -19.24 2.00
CA LEU A 7 -5.59 -19.90 2.60
C LEU A 7 -6.48 -20.52 1.53
N LYS A 8 -7.14 -21.62 1.87
CA LYS A 8 -8.15 -22.27 1.01
C LYS A 8 -9.43 -21.46 0.91
N ARG A 9 -9.66 -20.57 1.86
CA ARG A 9 -10.83 -19.72 2.01
C ARG A 9 -10.49 -18.50 2.86
N LYS A 10 -11.35 -17.48 2.79
CA LYS A 10 -11.26 -16.31 3.67
C LYS A 10 -11.32 -16.74 5.15
N MET A 11 -10.45 -16.13 5.95
CA MET A 11 -10.31 -16.44 7.37
C MET A 11 -11.54 -15.99 8.15
N ASN A 12 -12.06 -16.86 9.01
CA ASN A 12 -13.16 -16.57 9.94
C ASN A 12 -12.62 -16.37 11.38
N PRO A 13 -13.47 -15.99 12.35
CA PRO A 13 -13.03 -15.81 13.74
C PRO A 13 -12.47 -17.09 14.39
N GLU A 14 -13.00 -18.27 14.04
CA GLU A 14 -12.59 -19.57 14.58
C GLU A 14 -11.17 -19.95 14.13
N ASP A 15 -10.84 -19.67 12.86
CA ASP A 15 -9.50 -19.86 12.29
C ASP A 15 -8.45 -19.04 13.04
N ARG A 16 -8.81 -17.81 13.44
CA ARG A 16 -7.94 -16.94 14.22
C ARG A 16 -7.69 -17.51 15.62
N GLU A 17 -8.73 -18.01 16.27
CA GLU A 17 -8.62 -18.67 17.57
C GLU A 17 -7.76 -19.94 17.47
N GLU A 18 -7.88 -20.71 16.39
CA GLU A 18 -7.02 -21.87 16.14
C GLU A 18 -5.54 -21.49 16.06
N LEU A 19 -5.20 -20.42 15.33
CA LEU A 19 -3.83 -19.91 15.24
C LEU A 19 -3.27 -19.49 16.62
N GLU A 20 -4.07 -18.77 17.40
CA GLU A 20 -3.69 -18.32 18.74
C GLU A 20 -3.46 -19.52 19.69
N ASN A 21 -4.36 -20.51 19.68
CA ASN A 21 -4.24 -21.74 20.47
C ASN A 21 -2.99 -22.56 20.10
N ARG A 22 -2.58 -22.51 18.84
CA ARG A 22 -1.36 -23.17 18.34
C ARG A 22 -0.10 -22.32 18.53
N ARG A 23 -0.20 -21.16 19.19
CA ARG A 23 0.89 -20.19 19.39
C ARG A 23 1.54 -19.75 18.08
N VAL A 24 0.71 -19.50 17.07
CA VAL A 24 1.11 -18.97 15.76
C VAL A 24 0.56 -17.54 15.62
N PRO A 25 1.30 -16.51 16.07
CA PRO A 25 0.88 -15.12 15.91
C PRO A 25 0.54 -14.76 14.46
N LEU A 26 -0.62 -14.12 14.29
CA LEU A 26 -1.03 -13.46 13.05
C LEU A 26 -0.39 -12.06 12.98
N LEU A 27 0.45 -11.82 11.98
CA LEU A 27 1.12 -10.54 11.74
C LEU A 27 0.27 -9.60 10.88
N PHE A 28 -0.36 -10.14 9.83
CA PHE A 28 -1.28 -9.39 8.97
C PHE A 28 -2.28 -10.32 8.28
N HIS A 29 -3.41 -9.75 7.91
CA HIS A 29 -4.44 -10.35 7.08
C HIS A 29 -4.91 -9.28 6.10
N THR A 30 -4.92 -9.59 4.80
CA THR A 30 -5.42 -8.70 3.76
C THR A 30 -6.81 -9.13 3.31
N GLU A 31 -7.69 -8.17 3.05
CA GLU A 31 -9.04 -8.45 2.56
C GLU A 31 -9.10 -8.72 1.05
N LEU A 32 -8.02 -8.41 0.33
CA LEU A 32 -7.97 -8.45 -1.13
C LEU A 32 -7.64 -9.83 -1.69
N VAL A 33 -6.86 -10.61 -0.95
CA VAL A 33 -6.40 -11.95 -1.33
C VAL A 33 -6.38 -12.83 -0.10
N ASP A 34 -6.58 -14.13 -0.29
CA ASP A 34 -6.57 -15.12 0.78
C ASP A 34 -5.14 -15.45 1.22
N ILE A 35 -4.40 -14.44 1.68
CA ILE A 35 -3.01 -14.54 2.16
C ILE A 35 -2.89 -13.88 3.53
N ILE A 36 -2.18 -14.55 4.44
CA ILE A 36 -1.85 -14.02 5.75
C ILE A 36 -0.35 -14.09 6.03
N GLY A 37 0.11 -13.18 6.88
CA GLY A 37 1.44 -13.20 7.47
C GLY A 37 1.39 -13.82 8.86
N LEU A 38 2.25 -14.80 9.12
CA LEU A 38 2.33 -15.50 10.40
C LEU A 38 3.75 -15.42 10.97
N GLU A 39 3.87 -15.59 12.27
CA GLU A 39 5.15 -15.83 12.94
C GLU A 39 5.10 -17.18 13.68
N THR A 40 6.10 -18.04 13.45
CA THR A 40 6.24 -19.30 14.19
C THR A 40 7.68 -19.78 14.19
N GLU A 41 8.11 -20.48 15.24
CA GLU A 41 9.38 -21.20 15.30
C GLU A 41 9.27 -22.62 14.73
N TYR A 42 8.04 -23.11 14.54
CA TYR A 42 7.75 -24.50 14.15
C TYR A 42 6.79 -24.54 12.96
N PRO A 43 7.29 -24.39 11.71
CA PRO A 43 6.45 -24.36 10.51
C PRO A 43 5.62 -25.64 10.29
N GLU A 44 6.09 -26.77 10.83
CA GLU A 44 5.40 -28.07 10.76
C GLU A 44 4.00 -28.04 11.38
N VAL A 45 3.75 -27.15 12.36
CA VAL A 45 2.42 -26.97 12.97
C VAL A 45 1.40 -26.48 11.93
N LEU A 46 1.83 -25.72 10.92
CA LEU A 46 0.95 -25.16 9.89
C LEU A 46 0.38 -26.24 8.96
N LYS A 47 1.06 -27.38 8.81
CA LYS A 47 0.56 -28.53 8.02
C LYS A 47 -0.68 -29.18 8.66
N GLN A 48 -0.93 -28.91 9.94
CA GLN A 48 -2.03 -29.47 10.70
C GLN A 48 -3.24 -28.53 10.76
N ILE A 49 -3.15 -27.36 10.13
CA ILE A 49 -4.21 -26.34 10.08
C ILE A 49 -4.94 -26.51 8.75
N ASP A 50 -6.24 -26.76 8.82
CA ASP A 50 -7.02 -27.24 7.69
C ASP A 50 -7.24 -26.17 6.61
N PHE A 51 -7.36 -24.90 7.01
CA PHE A 51 -7.63 -23.77 6.13
C PHE A 51 -6.36 -23.21 5.49
N ILE A 52 -5.17 -23.67 5.88
CA ILE A 52 -3.91 -23.35 5.20
C ILE A 52 -3.75 -24.28 3.98
N GLU A 53 -3.57 -23.69 2.80
CA GLU A 53 -3.33 -24.41 1.54
C GLU A 53 -1.84 -24.66 1.32
N GLU A 54 -1.06 -23.60 1.38
CA GLU A 54 0.39 -23.60 1.18
C GLU A 54 1.03 -22.52 2.06
N PHE A 55 2.29 -22.71 2.42
CA PHE A 55 3.04 -21.72 3.15
C PHE A 55 4.52 -21.75 2.79
N ARG A 56 5.17 -20.60 2.92
CA ARG A 56 6.61 -20.44 2.71
C ARG A 56 7.20 -19.41 3.66
N GLU A 57 8.48 -19.53 3.95
CA GLU A 57 9.19 -18.47 4.66
C GLU A 57 9.21 -17.18 3.83
N SER A 58 9.01 -16.05 4.50
CA SER A 58 9.08 -14.74 3.86
C SER A 58 10.51 -14.47 3.42
N GLU A 59 10.70 -14.26 2.12
CA GLU A 59 11.98 -13.83 1.57
C GLU A 59 12.24 -12.36 1.90
N LYS A 60 13.53 -11.98 1.93
CA LYS A 60 13.94 -10.58 2.08
C LYS A 60 13.96 -9.91 0.71
N GLY A 61 13.24 -8.80 0.57
CA GLY A 61 13.40 -7.90 -0.58
C GLY A 61 14.75 -7.19 -0.53
N ILE A 62 15.40 -7.02 -1.69
CA ILE A 62 16.63 -6.25 -1.84
C ILE A 62 16.28 -4.91 -2.47
N ILE A 63 16.79 -3.81 -1.90
CA ILE A 63 16.63 -2.47 -2.47
C ILE A 63 17.62 -2.33 -3.64
N LEU A 64 17.11 -2.04 -4.83
CA LEU A 64 17.91 -1.79 -6.01
C LEU A 64 17.99 -0.28 -6.25
N PHE A 65 19.13 0.32 -5.94
CA PHE A 65 19.43 1.70 -6.32
C PHE A 65 20.14 1.74 -7.67
N ASN A 66 19.57 2.47 -8.62
CA ASN A 66 20.26 2.85 -9.85
C ASN A 66 20.06 4.36 -10.05
N GLU A 67 21.15 5.12 -9.98
CA GLU A 67 21.14 6.56 -10.26
C GLU A 67 21.06 6.78 -11.78
N THR A 68 19.85 6.67 -12.33
CA THR A 68 19.58 7.10 -13.71
C THR A 68 18.40 8.06 -13.74
N LEU A 69 18.69 9.36 -13.65
CA LEU A 69 17.73 10.42 -13.97
C LEU A 69 17.64 10.57 -15.50
N LEU A 70 16.78 9.76 -16.12
CA LEU A 70 16.37 9.96 -17.50
C LEU A 70 15.50 11.22 -17.59
N LYS A 71 16.09 12.33 -18.06
CA LYS A 71 15.38 13.58 -18.39
C LYS A 71 14.48 13.36 -19.62
N VAL A 72 13.37 12.66 -19.45
CA VAL A 72 12.39 12.45 -20.52
C VAL A 72 11.38 13.59 -20.48
N GLY A 73 11.50 14.57 -21.38
CA GLY A 73 10.39 15.39 -21.90
C GLY A 73 9.48 16.19 -20.95
N ILE A 74 9.69 16.21 -19.63
CA ILE A 74 8.77 16.81 -18.64
C ILE A 74 8.44 18.28 -18.95
N GLN A 75 9.40 19.03 -19.52
CA GLN A 75 9.23 20.45 -19.82
C GLN A 75 8.02 20.73 -20.74
N TYR A 76 7.77 19.86 -21.72
CA TYR A 76 6.66 20.06 -22.67
C TYR A 76 5.28 19.75 -22.07
N LEU A 77 5.20 18.86 -21.06
CA LEU A 77 3.94 18.47 -20.44
C LEU A 77 3.32 19.61 -19.61
N HIS A 78 4.17 20.40 -18.95
CA HIS A 78 3.72 21.57 -18.19
C HIS A 78 3.24 22.71 -19.12
N GLU A 79 3.84 22.86 -20.31
CA GLU A 79 3.45 23.87 -21.30
C GLU A 79 2.06 23.63 -21.88
N VAL A 80 1.63 22.37 -21.98
CA VAL A 80 0.29 21.98 -22.48
C VAL A 80 -0.74 21.80 -21.36
N GLY A 81 -0.42 22.16 -20.12
CA GLY A 81 -1.36 22.16 -18.99
C GLY A 81 -1.66 20.78 -18.41
N LEU A 82 -0.80 19.79 -18.59
CA LEU A 82 -0.94 18.45 -18.00
C LEU A 82 -0.22 18.38 -16.65
N PHE A 83 -1.01 18.42 -15.56
CA PHE A 83 -0.50 18.47 -14.19
C PHE A 83 -0.73 17.18 -13.37
N GLY A 84 -1.32 16.15 -13.98
CA GLY A 84 -1.59 14.87 -13.29
C GLY A 84 -2.71 14.92 -12.24
N ALA A 85 -3.57 15.94 -12.26
CA ALA A 85 -4.72 16.03 -11.37
C ALA A 85 -5.64 14.80 -11.52
N GLY A 86 -6.00 14.18 -10.40
CA GLY A 86 -6.79 12.94 -10.37
C GLY A 86 -6.00 11.65 -10.63
N ILE A 87 -4.68 11.72 -10.81
CA ILE A 87 -3.79 10.56 -10.94
C ILE A 87 -3.10 10.30 -9.60
N TYR A 88 -3.23 9.08 -9.10
CA TYR A 88 -2.55 8.61 -7.89
C TYR A 88 -1.48 7.60 -8.29
N ILE A 89 -0.27 7.77 -7.75
CA ILE A 89 0.86 6.87 -7.97
C ILE A 89 1.25 6.27 -6.63
N SER A 90 1.14 4.95 -6.50
CA SER A 90 1.61 4.22 -5.32
C SER A 90 3.07 3.83 -5.51
N VAL A 91 3.94 4.27 -4.59
CA VAL A 91 5.36 3.92 -4.56
C VAL A 91 5.61 3.02 -3.35
N LEU A 92 6.00 1.77 -3.61
CA LEU A 92 6.40 0.80 -2.57
C LEU A 92 7.93 0.79 -2.49
N ASP A 93 8.47 1.57 -1.57
CA ASP A 93 9.92 1.74 -1.35
C ASP A 93 10.19 1.82 0.16
N SER A 94 11.42 2.17 0.54
CA SER A 94 11.92 2.39 1.90
C SER A 94 11.25 3.55 2.66
N GLY A 95 10.28 4.23 2.03
CA GLY A 95 9.57 5.39 2.56
C GLY A 95 9.96 6.66 1.82
N VAL A 96 9.38 7.77 2.25
CA VAL A 96 9.70 9.11 1.73
C VAL A 96 10.18 9.99 2.87
N PHE A 97 11.25 10.72 2.63
CA PHE A 97 11.77 11.67 3.60
C PHE A 97 11.02 13.00 3.50
N LEU A 98 10.01 13.17 4.36
CA LEU A 98 9.14 14.36 4.41
C LEU A 98 9.77 15.42 5.33
N GLN A 99 10.88 16.01 4.91
CA GLN A 99 11.60 16.98 5.76
C GLN A 99 10.85 18.32 5.92
N ASP A 100 9.95 18.63 4.99
CA ASP A 100 9.09 19.81 5.07
C ASP A 100 7.65 19.42 4.73
N LYS A 101 6.92 19.00 5.78
CA LYS A 101 5.47 18.72 5.74
C LYS A 101 4.70 19.87 5.10
N THR A 102 5.13 21.12 5.32
CA THR A 102 4.51 22.32 4.76
C THR A 102 4.73 22.41 3.25
N LEU A 103 5.94 22.12 2.75
CA LEU A 103 6.22 22.10 1.31
C LEU A 103 5.41 21.02 0.59
N VAL A 104 5.28 19.83 1.18
CA VAL A 104 4.50 18.72 0.59
C VAL A 104 3.00 19.03 0.62
N ILE A 105 2.47 19.51 1.74
CA ILE A 105 1.07 19.94 1.85
C ILE A 105 0.79 21.08 0.87
N ASN A 106 1.68 22.06 0.75
CA ASN A 106 1.52 23.17 -0.19
C ASN A 106 1.59 22.70 -1.64
N SER A 107 2.49 21.76 -1.97
CA SER A 107 2.57 21.19 -3.32
C SER A 107 1.31 20.40 -3.67
N MET A 108 0.78 19.61 -2.73
CA MET A 108 -0.50 18.90 -2.89
C MET A 108 -1.67 19.88 -3.00
N ARG A 109 -1.74 20.92 -2.15
CA ARG A 109 -2.79 21.95 -2.24
C ARG A 109 -2.72 22.76 -3.54
N GLN A 110 -1.51 22.96 -4.09
CA GLN A 110 -1.31 23.63 -5.38
C GLN A 110 -1.68 22.74 -6.56
N SER A 111 -1.35 21.44 -6.55
CA SER A 111 -1.78 20.51 -7.59
C SER A 111 -3.29 20.21 -7.52
N CYS A 112 -3.89 20.35 -6.33
CA CYS A 112 -5.32 20.25 -6.08
C CYS A 112 -6.07 21.59 -6.20
N LYS A 113 -5.43 22.69 -6.65
CA LYS A 113 -6.17 23.92 -6.95
C LYS A 113 -7.13 23.63 -8.09
N ASP A 114 -8.41 23.53 -7.74
CA ASP A 114 -9.50 23.51 -8.70
C ASP A 114 -9.39 24.78 -9.56
N LEU A 115 -8.99 24.61 -10.82
CA LEU A 115 -8.87 25.70 -11.79
C LEU A 115 -10.26 26.15 -12.31
N GLY A 116 -11.35 25.65 -11.72
CA GLY A 116 -12.72 25.99 -12.09
C GLY A 116 -13.27 25.14 -13.24
N TYR A 117 -12.75 23.93 -13.41
CA TYR A 117 -13.22 23.01 -14.47
C TYR A 117 -14.63 22.52 -14.19
N ARG A 118 -15.42 22.29 -15.24
CA ARG A 118 -16.78 21.76 -15.09
C ARG A 118 -16.73 20.32 -14.59
N ARG A 119 -17.78 19.88 -13.91
CA ARG A 119 -17.86 18.57 -13.24
C ARG A 119 -17.68 17.35 -14.17
N ASN A 120 -17.88 17.54 -15.47
CA ASN A 120 -17.67 16.53 -16.52
C ASN A 120 -16.26 16.57 -17.13
N GLU A 121 -15.46 17.59 -16.80
CA GLU A 121 -14.06 17.79 -17.20
C GLU A 121 -13.11 17.35 -16.07
N GLN A 122 -13.59 17.41 -14.83
CA GLN A 122 -12.93 16.81 -13.67
C GLN A 122 -13.22 15.30 -13.69
N GLY A 123 -12.24 14.46 -14.04
CA GLY A 123 -12.38 13.01 -13.93
C GLY A 123 -12.83 12.59 -12.53
N TYR A 124 -13.45 11.41 -12.40
CA TYR A 124 -14.04 10.87 -11.15
C TYR A 124 -13.12 10.85 -9.90
N GLY A 125 -11.85 11.24 -10.01
CA GLY A 125 -10.82 11.24 -8.96
C GLY A 125 -10.84 12.43 -7.98
N LEU A 126 -11.91 13.23 -7.90
CA LEU A 126 -12.06 14.30 -6.87
C LEU A 126 -12.83 13.86 -5.61
N LEU A 127 -12.99 12.55 -5.39
CA LEU A 127 -13.67 12.06 -4.20
C LEU A 127 -12.64 11.72 -3.11
N ASN A 128 -12.64 12.55 -2.07
CA ASN A 128 -12.01 12.39 -0.73
C ASN A 128 -10.72 13.17 -0.43
N ILE A 129 -10.54 14.37 -1.01
CA ILE A 129 -9.52 15.34 -0.54
C ILE A 129 -9.70 15.70 0.95
N HIS A 130 -10.92 15.74 1.46
CA HIS A 130 -11.19 16.01 2.88
C HIS A 130 -10.61 14.93 3.79
N ASN A 131 -10.70 13.64 3.40
CA ASN A 131 -10.13 12.54 4.18
C ASN A 131 -8.60 12.48 4.11
N LEU A 132 -7.98 12.96 3.03
CA LEU A 132 -6.52 13.05 2.92
C LEU A 132 -5.95 14.14 3.84
N LEU A 133 -6.68 15.24 4.01
CA LEU A 133 -6.30 16.32 4.93
C LEU A 133 -6.40 15.86 6.40
N GLU A 134 -7.38 15.03 6.75
CA GLU A 134 -7.50 14.45 8.10
C GLU A 134 -6.26 13.62 8.50
N VAL A 135 -5.66 12.86 7.57
CA VAL A 135 -4.43 12.07 7.84
C VAL A 135 -3.18 12.94 7.94
N LEU A 136 -3.18 14.12 7.29
CA LEU A 136 -2.03 15.02 7.28
C LEU A 136 -2.08 16.08 8.40
N GLU A 137 -3.23 16.31 9.03
CA GLU A 137 -3.39 17.33 10.09
C GLU A 137 -3.24 16.78 11.52
N GLU A 138 -2.91 15.49 11.69
CA GLU A 138 -2.33 14.93 12.94
C GLU A 138 -0.82 15.21 13.08
#